data_AF-H0EK56-F1
#
_entry.id   AF-H0EK56-F1
#
_cell.length_a   1.000
_cell.length_b   1.000
_cell.length_c   1.000
_cell.angle_alpha   90.00
_cell.angle_beta   90.00
_cell.angle_gamma   90.00
#
_symmetry.space_group_name_H-M   'P 1'
#
loop_
_entity.id
_entity.type
_entity.pdbx_description
1 polymer ?
#
loop_
_entity_poly.entity_id
_entity_poly.type
_entity_poly.pdbx_seq_one_letter_code
_entity_poly.pdbx_strand_id
1 'polypeptide(L)' 'MEGKARLVQQVLPGPVGPIGPIGPLGPIGPIGPNGATGQTGPPGAIGPIGPIGPPGPNSYSK' A
#
# COMPACT_ATOMS: atom_id res chain seq x y z
N MET A 1 0.46 -12.17 -52.66
CA MET A 1 1.45 -11.44 -51.85
C MET A 1 0.79 -11.14 -50.52
N GLU A 2 1.48 -11.49 -49.45
CA GLU A 2 0.94 -11.85 -48.14
C GLU A 2 0.01 -10.81 -47.50
N GLY A 3 -1.07 -11.31 -46.90
CA GLY A 3 -1.86 -10.58 -45.94
C GLY A 3 -0.99 -10.22 -44.74
N LYS A 4 -0.44 -9.01 -44.75
CA LYS A 4 0.08 -8.40 -43.54
C LYS A 4 -1.12 -8.13 -42.64
N ALA A 5 -1.50 -9.12 -41.85
CA ALA A 5 -2.20 -8.87 -40.61
C ALA A 5 -1.40 -7.76 -39.93
N ARG A 6 -1.99 -6.57 -39.81
CA ARG A 6 -1.44 -5.53 -38.94
C ARG A 6 -1.40 -6.22 -37.58
N LEU A 7 -0.21 -6.62 -37.18
CA LEU A 7 0.03 -7.11 -35.84
C LEU A 7 -0.21 -5.89 -34.97
N VAL A 8 -1.46 -5.76 -34.49
CA VAL A 8 -1.79 -4.80 -33.46
C VAL A 8 -0.86 -5.18 -32.33
N GLN A 9 0.16 -4.37 -32.05
CA GLN A 9 0.96 -4.55 -30.85
C GLN A 9 -0.05 -4.44 -29.71
N GLN A 10 -0.43 -5.59 -29.15
CA GLN A 10 -1.45 -5.63 -28.14
C GLN A 10 -0.87 -4.92 -26.93
N VAL A 11 -1.50 -3.81 -26.57
CA VAL A 11 -1.13 -3.01 -25.42
C VAL A 11 -1.78 -3.67 -24.21
N LEU A 12 -0.97 -4.18 -23.28
CA LEU A 12 -1.44 -4.77 -22.04
C LEU A 12 -1.06 -3.86 -20.86
N PRO A 13 -2.00 -3.52 -19.95
CA PRO A 13 -1.69 -2.83 -18.71
C PRO A 13 -0.57 -3.54 -17.94
N GLY A 14 0.33 -2.76 -17.32
CA GLY A 14 1.35 -3.34 -16.46
C GLY A 14 0.76 -3.95 -15.19
N PRO A 15 1.52 -4.80 -14.48
CA PRO A 15 1.06 -5.40 -13.23
C PRO A 15 0.71 -4.32 -12.21
N VAL A 16 -0.28 -4.61 -11.36
CA VAL A 16 -0.64 -3.75 -10.23
C VAL A 16 0.56 -3.58 -9.29
N GLY A 17 0.78 -2.36 -8.79
CA GLY A 17 1.86 -2.07 -7.86
C GLY A 17 1.70 -2.79 -6.52
N PRO A 18 2.79 -2.90 -5.73
CA PRO A 18 2.75 -3.57 -4.43
C PRO A 18 1.81 -2.85 -3.45
N ILE A 19 1.36 -3.59 -2.43
CA ILE A 19 0.66 -3.02 -1.27
C ILE A 19 1.63 -2.11 -0.51
N GLY A 20 1.16 -0.94 -0.08
CA GLY A 20 1.95 0.00 0.73
C GLY A 20 2.30 -0.54 2.13
N PRO A 21 3.27 0.06 2.81
CA PRO A 21 3.71 -0.39 4.13
C PRO A 21 2.61 -0.26 5.19
N ILE A 22 2.77 -0.98 6.30
CA ILE A 22 1.96 -0.81 7.50
C ILE A 22 2.27 0.56 8.13
N GLY A 23 1.23 1.27 8.58
CA GLY A 23 1.37 2.56 9.25
C GLY A 23 2.08 2.47 10.61
N PRO A 24 2.54 3.62 11.16
CA PRO A 24 3.29 3.64 12.42
C PRO A 24 2.43 3.21 13.62
N LEU A 25 3.09 2.88 14.73
CA LEU A 25 2.43 2.67 16.02
C LEU A 25 1.80 3.99 16.52
N GLY A 26 0.58 3.91 17.05
CA GLY A 26 -0.10 5.05 17.66
C GLY A 26 0.58 5.54 18.96
N PRO A 27 0.22 6.74 19.44
CA PRO A 27 0.78 7.30 20.67
C PRO A 27 0.43 6.45 21.90
N ILE A 28 1.28 6.54 22.93
CA ILE A 28 1.01 5.96 24.25
C ILE A 28 -0.20 6.66 24.89
N GLY A 29 -1.04 5.90 25.59
CA GLY A 29 -2.21 6.42 26.30
C GLY A 29 -1.88 7.42 27.42
N PRO A 30 -2.86 8.21 27.89
CA PRO A 30 -2.65 9.22 28.93
C PRO A 30 -2.22 8.58 30.27
N ILE A 31 -1.55 9.38 31.10
CA ILE A 31 -1.23 9.02 32.50
C ILE A 31 -2.54 8.97 33.31
N GLY A 32 -2.67 7.98 34.19
CA GLY A 32 -3.83 7.83 35.08
C GLY A 32 -4.01 8.97 36.09
N PRO A 33 -5.18 9.05 36.77
CA PRO A 33 -5.49 10.13 37.71
C PRO A 33 -4.51 10.23 38.88
N ASN A 34 -4.43 11.42 39.49
CA ASN A 34 -3.43 11.75 40.51
C ASN A 34 -3.71 11.03 41.84
N GLY A 35 -2.98 9.94 42.08
CA GLY A 35 -2.90 9.12 43.28
C GLY A 35 -1.93 7.98 42.99
N ALA A 36 -0.97 7.70 43.89
CA ALA A 36 0.15 6.76 43.68
C ALA A 36 0.56 6.60 42.21
N THR A 37 1.11 7.67 41.60
CA THR A 37 1.57 7.77 40.20
C THR A 37 0.87 6.80 39.23
N GLY A 38 -0.20 7.24 38.57
CA GLY A 38 -0.93 6.41 37.60
C GLY A 38 0.01 5.75 36.59
N GLN A 39 -0.20 4.46 36.31
CA GLN A 39 0.60 3.72 35.33
C GLN A 39 0.52 4.41 33.95
N THR A 40 1.63 4.41 33.21
CA THR A 40 1.64 4.80 31.81
C THR A 40 0.64 3.94 31.03
N GLY A 41 -0.18 4.55 30.17
CA GLY A 41 -1.13 3.81 29.34
C GLY A 41 -0.43 2.83 28.38
N PRO A 42 -1.17 1.85 27.80
CA PRO A 42 -0.60 0.94 26.82
C PRO A 42 -0.17 1.71 25.54
N PRO A 43 0.72 1.10 24.71
CA PRO A 43 0.99 1.62 23.37
C PRO A 43 -0.28 1.69 22.51
N GLY A 44 -0.31 2.64 21.57
CA GLY A 44 -1.43 2.77 20.64
C GLY A 44 -1.50 1.62 19.61
N ALA A 45 -2.60 1.54 18.87
CA ALA A 45 -2.75 0.52 17.82
C ALA A 45 -1.76 0.76 16.66
N ILE A 46 -1.42 -0.32 15.94
CA ILE A 46 -0.65 -0.23 14.68
C ILE A 46 -1.53 0.43 13.60
N GLY A 47 -0.94 1.31 12.80
CA GLY A 47 -1.63 2.00 11.70
C GLY A 47 -2.08 1.05 10.58
N PRO A 48 -2.99 1.50 9.70
CA PRO A 48 -3.51 0.67 8.62
C PRO A 48 -2.44 0.30 7.60
N ILE A 49 -2.70 -0.76 6.83
CA ILE A 49 -1.92 -1.10 5.63
C ILE A 49 -2.10 0.00 4.57
N GLY A 50 -1.01 0.41 3.92
CA GLY A 50 -1.04 1.40 2.85
C GLY A 50 -1.80 0.95 1.59
N PRO A 51 -2.18 1.87 0.70
CA PRO A 51 -2.94 1.54 -0.50
C PRO A 51 -2.14 0.66 -1.46
N ILE A 52 -2.85 -0.01 -2.36
CA ILE A 52 -2.26 -0.70 -3.51
C ILE A 52 -1.63 0.34 -4.44
N GLY A 53 -0.42 0.06 -4.93
CA GLY A 53 0.29 0.92 -5.87
C GLY A 53 -0.39 0.99 -7.26
N PRO A 54 -0.12 2.04 -8.05
CA PRO A 54 -0.73 2.20 -9.38
C PRO A 54 -0.32 1.04 -10.31
N PRO A 55 -1.11 0.77 -11.37
CA PRO A 55 -0.67 -0.14 -12.44
C PRO A 55 0.68 0.28 -13.01
N GLY A 56 1.50 -0.72 -13.33
CA GLY A 56 2.76 -0.52 -14.02
C GLY A 56 2.57 -0.06 -15.47
N PRO A 57 3.67 0.30 -16.15
CA PRO A 57 3.61 0.75 -17.54
C PRO A 57 3.08 -0.35 -18.45
N ASN A 58 2.37 0.07 -19.50
CA ASN A 58 1.88 -0.86 -20.49
C ASN A 58 3.03 -1.61 -21.16
N SER A 59 2.79 -2.89 -21.42
CA SER A 59 3.66 -3.71 -22.25
C SER A 59 3.10 -3.82 -23.66
N TYR A 60 3.99 -4.00 -24.62
CA TYR A 60 3.66 -4.24 -26.01
C TYR A 60 4.15 -5.65 -26.37
N SER A 61 3.24 -6.54 -26.81
CA SER A 61 3.64 -7.82 -27.38
C SER A 61 4.00 -7.64 -28.86
N LYS A 62 5.10 -8.27 -29.31
CA LYS A 62 5.58 -8.24 -30.70
C LYS A 62 4.95 -9.33 -31.56
#